data_AF-A0A958LTG6-F1
#
_entry.id   AF-A0A958LTG6-F1
#
_cell.length_a   1.000
_cell.length_b   1.000
_cell.length_c   1.000
_cell.angle_alpha   90.00
_cell.angle_beta   90.00
_cell.angle_gamma   90.00
#
_symmetry.space_group_name_H-M   'P 1'
#
loop_
_entity.id
_entity.type
_entity.pdbx_description
1 polymer ?
#
loop_
_entity_poly.entity_id
_entity_poly.type
_entity_poly.pdbx_seq_one_letter_code
_entity_poly.pdbx_strand_id
1 'polypeptide(L)'
;METKSAVSPVLKDTLVCASCGGDLSYEGQISCPSCHTTYESINGVPWVFIHGDSVKTQWRSRCRAFISLLNRQHDSLQGYLRQAKLLKTSKERLEILSEACTKNAEQLRHLLLPLLDDECGEWQDLPSAVIQNKVPSKQGPRTYLDLIFRDWAWDNQENSQAFSMIKEALPPGCNLKHLFVLGCGAGRLSWDLSNELPNTQVVAVDINPLLVLAGQKVIAGGQLDLYEIPVSPTSAKNSATMRKLRAKAQTKGQLQFLYADALNFPVKKNSIEAILTPWLIDVIPQDLRQFALRMNRSLKNGGSWINFGP
;
A
#
# COMPACT_ATOMS: atom_id res chain seq x y z
N MET A 1 -0.99 -24.74 -8.04
CA MET A 1 -1.47 -24.17 -9.32
C MET A 1 -1.01 -22.73 -9.36
N GLU A 2 0.11 -22.47 -10.03
CA GLU A 2 0.60 -21.11 -10.25
C GLU A 2 -0.40 -20.38 -11.16
N THR A 3 -1.18 -19.48 -10.59
CA THR A 3 -1.92 -18.50 -11.37
C THR A 3 -0.88 -17.60 -12.04
N LYS A 4 -0.61 -17.84 -13.33
CA LYS A 4 -0.01 -16.81 -14.20
C LYS A 4 -0.90 -15.58 -14.09
N SER A 5 -0.53 -14.63 -13.23
CA SER A 5 -1.17 -13.31 -13.19
C SER A 5 -0.91 -12.66 -14.53
N ALA A 6 -1.92 -12.63 -15.40
CA ALA A 6 -1.80 -11.97 -16.68
C ALA A 6 -1.70 -10.47 -16.42
N VAL A 7 -0.54 -9.89 -16.70
CA VAL A 7 -0.35 -8.43 -16.72
C VAL A 7 -1.43 -7.83 -17.63
N SER A 8 -2.18 -6.86 -17.12
CA SER A 8 -3.31 -6.28 -17.86
C SER A 8 -2.86 -5.57 -19.15
N PRO A 9 -3.77 -5.39 -20.11
CA PRO A 9 -3.49 -4.63 -21.33
C PRO A 9 -2.96 -3.22 -21.05
N VAL A 10 -3.57 -2.43 -20.14
CA VAL A 10 -3.05 -1.08 -19.84
C VAL A 10 -1.61 -1.11 -19.35
N LEU A 11 -1.23 -2.06 -18.49
CA LEU A 11 0.14 -2.13 -18.01
C LEU A 11 1.10 -2.48 -19.16
N LYS A 12 0.71 -3.39 -20.06
CA LYS A 12 1.50 -3.72 -21.25
C LYS A 12 1.72 -2.52 -22.17
N ASP A 13 0.66 -1.74 -22.36
CA ASP A 13 0.66 -0.60 -23.26
C ASP A 13 1.41 0.59 -22.68
N THR A 14 1.40 0.77 -21.36
CA THR A 14 1.91 1.98 -20.69
C THR A 14 3.24 1.80 -19.98
N LEU A 15 3.61 0.63 -19.49
CA LEU A 15 4.86 0.48 -18.72
C LEU A 15 6.10 0.50 -19.61
N VAL A 16 7.20 0.99 -19.03
CA VAL A 16 8.57 0.86 -19.54
C VAL A 16 9.47 0.27 -18.48
N CYS A 17 10.66 -0.17 -18.88
CA CYS A 17 11.71 -0.55 -17.94
C CYS A 17 12.03 0.61 -16.99
N ALA A 18 11.88 0.38 -15.69
CA ALA A 18 12.25 1.36 -14.67
C ALA A 18 13.74 1.72 -14.73
N SER A 19 14.61 0.77 -15.12
CA SER A 19 16.06 0.94 -15.11
C SER A 19 16.59 1.76 -16.28
N CYS A 20 16.11 1.51 -17.51
CA CYS A 20 16.65 2.14 -18.72
C CYS A 20 15.60 2.88 -19.57
N GLY A 21 14.31 2.74 -19.27
CA GLY A 21 13.20 3.31 -20.04
C GLY A 21 12.86 2.58 -21.35
N GLY A 22 13.51 1.45 -21.63
CA GLY A 22 13.22 0.61 -22.81
C GLY A 22 11.91 -0.17 -22.70
N ASP A 23 11.49 -0.76 -23.82
CA ASP A 23 10.29 -1.59 -23.87
C ASP A 23 10.42 -2.87 -23.03
N LEU A 24 9.28 -3.37 -22.57
CA LEU A 24 9.17 -4.57 -21.75
C LEU A 24 8.60 -5.74 -22.56
N SER A 25 9.17 -6.92 -22.33
CA SER A 25 8.58 -8.21 -22.70
C SER A 25 7.74 -8.74 -21.54
N TYR A 26 6.64 -9.42 -21.89
CA TYR A 26 5.67 -9.99 -20.96
C TYR A 26 5.51 -11.51 -21.13
N GLU A 27 6.48 -12.15 -21.80
CA GLU A 27 6.50 -13.60 -22.01
C GLU A 27 6.95 -14.30 -20.72
N GLY A 28 5.98 -14.70 -19.90
CA GLY A 28 6.26 -15.26 -18.58
C GLY A 28 6.44 -14.16 -17.54
N GLN A 29 7.69 -13.81 -17.23
CA GLN A 29 8.03 -12.73 -16.32
C GLN A 29 8.24 -11.41 -17.08
N ILE A 30 7.88 -10.28 -16.47
CA ILE A 30 8.16 -8.97 -17.06
C ILE A 30 9.69 -8.78 -17.12
N SER A 31 10.23 -8.48 -18.29
CA SER A 31 11.67 -8.28 -18.49
C SER A 31 11.96 -7.20 -19.52
N CYS A 32 13.12 -6.56 -19.42
CA CYS A 32 13.58 -5.60 -20.42
C CYS A 32 14.64 -6.26 -21.32
N PRO A 33 14.38 -6.43 -22.63
CA PRO A 33 15.38 -6.97 -23.56
C PRO A 33 16.63 -6.10 -23.70
N SER A 34 16.52 -4.78 -23.46
CA SER A 34 17.62 -3.82 -23.67
C SER A 34 18.67 -3.82 -22.56
N CYS A 35 18.25 -3.97 -21.29
CA CYS A 35 19.18 -3.96 -20.15
C CYS A 35 19.09 -5.24 -19.31
N HIS A 36 18.36 -6.25 -19.78
CA HIS A 36 18.18 -7.57 -19.16
C HIS A 36 17.64 -7.55 -17.73
N THR A 37 17.06 -6.43 -17.28
CA THR A 37 16.39 -6.37 -15.97
C THR A 37 15.12 -7.20 -16.02
N THR A 38 14.92 -8.06 -15.03
CA THR A 38 13.67 -8.80 -14.80
C THR A 38 12.91 -8.17 -13.63
N TYR A 39 11.58 -8.22 -13.68
CA TYR A 39 10.70 -7.70 -12.65
C TYR A 39 9.82 -8.83 -12.14
N GLU A 40 9.86 -9.09 -10.84
CA GLU A 40 9.06 -10.12 -10.20
C GLU A 40 7.60 -9.67 -9.96
N SER A 41 6.80 -10.57 -9.40
CA SER A 41 5.45 -10.25 -8.93
C SER A 41 5.28 -10.72 -7.49
N ILE A 42 4.73 -9.86 -6.63
CA ILE A 42 4.38 -10.22 -5.25
C ILE A 42 2.86 -10.41 -5.19
N ASN A 43 2.42 -11.63 -4.88
CA ASN A 43 0.99 -11.99 -4.85
C ASN A 43 0.24 -11.64 -6.16
N GLY A 44 0.91 -11.84 -7.29
CA GLY A 44 0.38 -11.52 -8.62
C GLY A 44 0.41 -10.04 -9.00
N VAL A 45 0.94 -9.16 -8.14
CA VAL A 45 1.11 -7.72 -8.41
C VAL A 45 2.52 -7.45 -8.92
N PRO A 46 2.70 -6.80 -10.09
CA PRO A 46 4.03 -6.50 -10.64
C PRO A 46 4.89 -5.63 -9.70
N TRP A 47 6.17 -5.98 -9.55
CA TRP A 47 7.18 -5.29 -8.74
C TRP A 47 8.18 -4.53 -9.62
N VAL A 48 7.82 -3.31 -10.01
CA VAL A 48 8.52 -2.53 -11.04
C VAL A 48 9.29 -1.36 -10.41
N PHE A 49 10.52 -1.64 -9.97
CA PHE A 49 11.44 -0.64 -9.39
C PHE A 49 12.82 -0.70 -10.06
N ILE A 50 13.56 0.42 -10.06
CA ILE A 50 14.94 0.50 -10.58
C ILE A 50 15.86 -0.54 -9.91
N HIS A 51 15.71 -0.74 -8.59
CA HIS A 51 16.49 -1.68 -7.79
C HIS A 51 15.58 -2.65 -7.03
N GLY A 52 14.83 -3.48 -7.77
CA GLY A 52 13.80 -4.39 -7.25
C GLY A 52 14.21 -5.14 -5.98
N ASP A 53 15.33 -5.88 -6.02
CA ASP A 53 15.81 -6.71 -4.92
C ASP A 53 16.14 -5.90 -3.66
N SER A 54 16.75 -4.73 -3.84
CA SER A 54 17.09 -3.83 -2.73
C SER A 54 15.82 -3.30 -2.07
N VAL A 55 14.86 -2.83 -2.86
CA VAL A 55 13.58 -2.33 -2.34
C VAL A 55 12.82 -3.46 -1.62
N LYS A 56 12.83 -4.68 -2.17
CA LYS A 56 12.17 -5.85 -1.55
C LYS A 56 12.82 -6.22 -0.23
N THR A 57 14.14 -6.25 -0.17
CA THR A 57 14.91 -6.51 1.06
C THR A 57 14.63 -5.46 2.14
N GLN A 58 14.57 -4.18 1.77
CA GLN A 58 14.23 -3.10 2.70
C GLN A 58 12.83 -3.28 3.27
N TRP A 59 11.83 -3.58 2.43
CA TRP A 59 10.47 -3.81 2.89
C TRP A 59 10.34 -5.05 3.75
N ARG A 60 11.01 -6.16 3.41
CA ARG A 60 11.10 -7.36 4.25
C ARG A 60 11.60 -7.01 5.64
N SER A 61 12.73 -6.30 5.72
CA SER A 61 13.32 -5.90 7.00
C SER A 61 12.35 -5.04 7.82
N ARG A 62 11.70 -4.04 7.20
CA ARG A 62 10.71 -3.16 7.88
C ARG A 62 9.49 -3.93 8.39
N CYS A 63 8.94 -4.82 7.57
CA CYS A 63 7.81 -5.67 7.93
C CYS A 63 8.17 -6.61 9.09
N ARG A 64 9.33 -7.27 9.02
CA ARG A 64 9.83 -8.13 10.10
C ARG A 64 10.05 -7.33 11.39
N ALA A 65 10.70 -6.18 11.31
CA ALA A 65 10.91 -5.29 12.45
C ALA A 65 9.60 -4.83 13.10
N PHE A 66 8.55 -4.62 12.29
CA PHE A 66 7.24 -4.26 12.83
C PHE A 66 6.57 -5.42 13.58
N ILE A 67 6.60 -6.63 13.01
CA ILE A 67 6.08 -7.83 13.67
C ILE A 67 6.86 -8.10 14.96
N SER A 68 8.20 -7.99 14.94
CA SER A 68 9.04 -8.11 16.13
C SER A 68 8.75 -7.04 17.17
N LEU A 69 8.44 -5.80 16.75
CA LEU A 69 8.02 -4.74 17.68
C LEU A 69 6.72 -5.11 18.40
N LEU A 70 5.72 -5.63 17.69
CA LEU A 70 4.46 -6.07 18.29
C LEU A 70 4.68 -7.23 19.28
N ASN A 71 5.53 -8.20 18.94
CA ASN A 71 5.89 -9.29 19.86
C ASN A 71 6.63 -8.79 21.11
N ARG A 72 7.62 -7.91 20.96
CA ARG A 72 8.30 -7.30 22.12
C ARG A 72 7.36 -6.48 23.00
N GLN A 73 6.41 -5.77 22.39
CA GLN A 73 5.38 -5.05 23.14
C GLN A 73 4.49 -6.02 23.92
N HIS A 74 4.05 -7.12 23.32
CA HIS A 74 3.34 -8.18 24.02
C HIS A 74 4.14 -8.71 25.23
N ASP A 75 5.40 -9.09 25.04
CA ASP A 75 6.25 -9.62 26.12
C ASP A 75 6.43 -8.63 27.26
N SER A 76 6.62 -7.35 26.92
CA SER A 76 6.71 -6.27 27.90
C SER A 76 5.41 -6.11 28.70
N LEU A 77 4.25 -6.13 28.03
CA LEU A 77 2.93 -6.07 28.66
C LEU A 77 2.68 -7.28 29.57
N GLN A 78 3.08 -8.48 29.17
CA GLN A 78 3.04 -9.68 29.99
C GLN A 78 3.95 -9.56 31.22
N GLY A 79 5.11 -8.94 31.09
CA GLY A 79 5.99 -8.61 32.22
C GLY A 79 5.30 -7.69 33.23
N TYR A 80 4.61 -6.64 32.78
CA TYR A 80 3.84 -5.76 33.65
C TYR A 80 2.66 -6.47 34.34
N LEU A 81 1.97 -7.36 33.63
CA LEU A 81 0.84 -8.14 34.17
C LEU A 81 1.23 -9.06 35.33
N ARG A 82 2.50 -9.47 35.42
CA ARG A 82 3.02 -10.31 36.51
C ARG A 82 3.38 -9.51 37.76
N GLN A 83 3.36 -8.18 37.72
CA GLN A 83 3.68 -7.35 38.88
C GLN A 83 2.57 -7.41 39.93
N ALA A 84 2.96 -7.55 41.21
CA ALA A 84 2.01 -7.48 42.32
C ALA A 84 1.46 -6.04 42.45
N LYS A 85 0.16 -5.92 42.74
CA LYS A 85 -0.59 -4.66 43.01
C LYS A 85 -1.05 -3.83 41.80
N LEU A 86 -1.42 -4.46 40.69
CA LEU A 86 -2.16 -3.75 39.64
C LEU A 86 -3.60 -3.44 40.06
N LEU A 87 -4.04 -2.22 39.81
CA LEU A 87 -5.48 -1.88 39.83
C LEU A 87 -6.21 -2.73 38.79
N LYS A 88 -7.46 -3.10 39.06
CA LYS A 88 -8.29 -3.92 38.15
C LYS A 88 -8.34 -3.35 36.74
N THR A 89 -8.59 -2.05 36.60
CA THR A 89 -8.66 -1.34 35.31
C THR A 89 -7.33 -1.31 34.56
N SER A 90 -6.21 -1.20 35.29
CA SER A 90 -4.86 -1.29 34.70
C SER A 90 -4.59 -2.69 34.16
N LYS A 91 -4.97 -3.72 34.93
CA LYS A 91 -4.83 -5.12 34.51
C LYS A 91 -5.64 -5.39 33.24
N GLU A 92 -6.93 -5.04 33.23
CA GLU A 92 -7.81 -5.19 32.06
C GLU A 92 -7.24 -4.50 30.82
N ARG A 93 -6.74 -3.27 30.96
CA ARG A 93 -6.11 -2.54 29.85
C ARG A 93 -4.88 -3.28 29.31
N LEU A 94 -3.99 -3.74 30.19
CA LEU A 94 -2.77 -4.45 29.79
C LEU A 94 -3.09 -5.77 29.09
N GLU A 95 -4.11 -6.50 29.55
CA GLU A 95 -4.61 -7.72 28.91
C GLU A 95 -5.10 -7.45 27.48
N ILE A 96 -5.96 -6.42 27.30
CA ILE A 96 -6.47 -6.01 25.98
C ILE A 96 -5.34 -5.62 25.03
N LEU A 97 -4.39 -4.79 25.50
CA LEU A 97 -3.24 -4.37 24.68
C LEU A 97 -2.35 -5.55 24.32
N SER A 98 -2.11 -6.46 25.27
CA SER A 98 -1.27 -7.64 25.07
C SER A 98 -1.87 -8.58 24.03
N GLU A 99 -3.19 -8.80 24.08
CA GLU A 99 -3.90 -9.59 23.08
C GLU A 99 -3.87 -8.92 21.71
N ALA A 100 -4.13 -7.61 21.65
CA ALA A 100 -4.10 -6.84 20.42
C ALA A 100 -2.74 -6.90 19.70
N CYS A 101 -1.64 -6.79 20.45
CA CYS A 101 -0.28 -6.94 19.92
C CYS A 101 -0.05 -8.31 19.28
N THR A 102 -0.38 -9.40 19.99
CA THR A 102 -0.22 -10.77 19.46
C THR A 102 -1.07 -11.00 18.23
N LYS A 103 -2.35 -10.61 18.27
CA LYS A 103 -3.28 -10.83 17.17
C LYS A 103 -2.88 -10.03 15.93
N ASN A 104 -2.42 -8.78 16.09
CA ASN A 104 -1.87 -8.03 14.97
C ASN A 104 -0.62 -8.68 14.39
N ALA A 105 0.31 -9.15 15.23
CA ALA A 105 1.53 -9.82 14.76
C ALA A 105 1.20 -11.07 13.93
N GLU A 106 0.28 -11.91 14.41
CA GLU A 106 -0.23 -13.09 13.70
C GLU A 106 -0.84 -12.71 12.34
N GLN A 107 -1.78 -11.77 12.33
CA GLN A 107 -2.51 -11.37 11.12
C GLN A 107 -1.59 -10.71 10.08
N LEU A 108 -0.66 -9.86 10.52
CA LEU A 108 0.30 -9.22 9.64
C LEU A 108 1.30 -10.22 9.07
N ARG A 109 1.77 -11.20 9.86
CA ARG A 109 2.61 -12.28 9.34
C ARG A 109 1.92 -13.04 8.22
N HIS A 110 0.65 -13.41 8.42
CA HIS A 110 -0.13 -14.11 7.39
C HIS A 110 -0.37 -13.25 6.14
N LEU A 111 -0.69 -11.96 6.32
CA LEU A 111 -0.90 -11.04 5.20
C LEU A 111 0.37 -10.83 4.37
N LEU A 112 1.52 -10.73 5.04
CA LEU A 112 2.81 -10.39 4.43
C LEU A 112 3.58 -11.62 3.93
N LEU A 113 3.03 -12.82 4.08
CA LEU A 113 3.67 -14.06 3.63
C LEU A 113 4.20 -13.99 2.19
N PRO A 114 3.46 -13.43 1.20
CA PRO A 114 3.94 -13.33 -0.18
C PRO A 114 5.17 -12.44 -0.36
N LEU A 115 5.42 -11.51 0.57
CA LEU A 115 6.61 -10.66 0.57
C LEU A 115 7.76 -11.34 1.32
N LEU A 116 7.46 -11.97 2.46
CA LEU A 116 8.48 -12.42 3.39
C LEU A 116 9.26 -13.64 2.89
N ASP A 117 8.67 -14.44 1.99
CA ASP A 117 9.12 -15.77 1.52
C ASP A 117 9.53 -16.67 2.72
N ASP A 118 8.82 -17.80 2.90
CA ASP A 118 8.92 -18.68 4.07
C ASP A 118 10.26 -19.45 4.21
N GLU A 119 11.35 -18.97 3.60
CA GLU A 119 12.70 -19.47 3.91
C GLU A 119 13.08 -19.03 5.33
N CYS A 120 12.77 -19.93 6.27
CA CYS A 120 13.31 -20.02 7.62
C CYS A 120 14.85 -19.99 7.62
N GLY A 121 15.43 -18.82 7.42
CA GLY A 121 16.67 -18.45 8.10
C GLY A 121 16.30 -17.85 9.45
N GLU A 122 17.09 -18.13 10.49
CA GLU A 122 16.92 -17.49 11.80
C GLU A 122 16.68 -15.99 11.63
N TRP A 123 15.71 -15.46 12.39
CA TRP A 123 15.33 -14.05 12.42
C TRP A 123 16.47 -13.23 13.01
N GLN A 124 17.57 -13.07 12.26
CA GLN A 124 18.65 -12.20 12.66
C GLN A 124 18.16 -10.77 12.48
N ASP A 125 18.04 -10.08 13.61
CA ASP A 125 17.83 -8.63 13.68
C ASP A 125 18.93 -7.94 12.85
N LEU A 126 18.67 -7.67 11.58
CA LEU A 126 19.55 -6.81 10.79
C LEU A 126 19.55 -5.44 11.48
N PRO A 127 20.73 -4.93 11.90
CA PRO A 127 20.80 -3.63 12.56
C PRO A 127 20.15 -2.58 11.66
N SER A 128 19.24 -1.79 12.24
CA SER A 128 18.54 -0.68 11.58
C SER A 128 19.48 0.31 10.86
N ALA A 129 20.76 0.32 11.23
CA ALA A 129 21.83 1.09 10.63
C ALA A 129 22.24 0.68 9.20
N VAL A 130 21.89 -0.53 8.73
CA VAL A 130 22.27 -1.01 7.38
C VAL A 130 21.29 -0.53 6.29
N ILE A 131 20.14 0.01 6.68
CA ILE A 131 19.06 0.41 5.75
C ILE A 131 19.23 1.88 5.37
N GLN A 132 20.10 2.17 4.41
CA GLN A 132 20.27 3.52 3.86
C GLN A 132 19.02 3.97 3.06
N ASN A 133 18.38 5.03 3.57
CA ASN A 133 17.60 6.08 2.89
C ASN A 133 17.19 5.88 1.42
N LYS A 134 16.19 5.03 1.13
CA LYS A 134 15.38 5.15 -0.11
C LYS A 134 13.86 5.08 0.09
N VAL A 135 13.39 4.74 1.29
CA VAL A 135 11.96 4.78 1.66
C VAL A 135 11.81 5.70 2.88
N PRO A 136 10.83 6.63 2.93
CA PRO A 136 10.72 7.65 3.97
C PRO A 136 10.90 7.09 5.39
N SER A 137 11.79 7.70 6.18
CA SER A 137 12.15 7.29 7.55
C SER A 137 11.20 7.84 8.63
N LYS A 138 10.37 8.84 8.28
CA LYS A 138 9.45 9.50 9.22
C LYS A 138 8.14 8.75 9.44
N GLN A 139 7.78 7.79 8.59
CA GLN A 139 6.54 7.03 8.70
C GLN A 139 6.84 5.66 9.30
N GLY A 140 6.64 5.54 10.62
CA GLY A 140 6.75 4.26 11.31
C GLY A 140 5.63 3.29 10.87
N PRO A 141 5.82 1.97 10.99
CA PRO A 141 4.84 0.96 10.54
C PRO A 141 3.43 1.11 11.15
N ARG A 142 3.33 1.66 12.36
CA ARG A 142 2.04 2.00 12.99
C ARG A 142 1.23 2.99 12.16
N THR A 143 1.89 3.97 11.56
CA THR A 143 1.28 4.95 10.64
C THR A 143 0.61 4.26 9.46
N TYR A 144 1.16 3.12 8.99
CA TYR A 144 0.56 2.38 7.86
C TYR A 144 -0.68 1.58 8.27
N LEU A 145 -0.78 1.12 9.52
CA LEU A 145 -2.04 0.52 10.00
C LEU A 145 -3.15 1.56 10.03
N ASP A 146 -2.85 2.79 10.48
CA ASP A 146 -3.82 3.87 10.49
C ASP A 146 -4.33 4.19 9.08
N LEU A 147 -3.47 4.11 8.05
CA LEU A 147 -3.91 4.25 6.65
C LEU A 147 -4.86 3.12 6.21
N ILE A 148 -4.62 1.88 6.64
CA ILE A 148 -5.54 0.75 6.35
C ILE A 148 -6.88 0.97 7.06
N PHE A 149 -6.86 1.42 8.31
CA PHE A 149 -8.08 1.72 9.06
C PHE A 149 -8.83 2.89 8.45
N ARG A 150 -8.14 3.95 8.03
CA ARG A 150 -8.74 5.08 7.31
C ARG A 150 -9.47 4.63 6.04
N ASP A 151 -8.86 3.73 5.28
CA ASP A 151 -9.42 3.23 4.02
C ASP A 151 -10.61 2.27 4.23
N TRP A 152 -10.58 1.41 5.26
CA TRP A 152 -11.48 0.26 5.36
C TRP A 152 -12.22 0.08 6.69
N ALA A 153 -11.99 0.93 7.69
CA ALA A 153 -12.64 0.85 9.01
C ALA A 153 -13.33 2.13 9.45
N TRP A 154 -12.69 3.29 9.25
CA TRP A 154 -13.20 4.55 9.76
C TRP A 154 -14.41 5.00 8.94
N ASP A 155 -15.53 5.19 9.61
CA ASP A 155 -16.79 5.65 9.01
C ASP A 155 -17.02 7.14 9.32
N ASN A 156 -16.04 7.96 8.93
CA ASN A 156 -15.98 9.40 9.21
C ASN A 156 -16.33 10.26 7.98
N GLN A 157 -16.94 9.67 6.94
CA GLN A 157 -17.26 10.30 5.65
C GLN A 157 -16.06 10.80 4.82
N GLU A 158 -14.83 10.74 5.33
CA GLU A 158 -13.62 11.25 4.66
C GLU A 158 -13.46 10.63 3.26
N ASN A 159 -13.58 9.30 3.17
CA ASN A 159 -13.47 8.60 1.88
C ASN A 159 -14.56 9.03 0.88
N SER A 160 -15.82 9.19 1.34
CA SER A 160 -16.91 9.64 0.45
C SER A 160 -16.74 11.09 0.00
N GLN A 161 -16.21 11.95 0.87
CA GLN A 161 -15.93 13.35 0.54
C GLN A 161 -14.77 13.46 -0.45
N ALA A 162 -13.67 12.75 -0.20
CA ALA A 162 -12.54 12.66 -1.13
C ALA A 162 -13.01 12.15 -2.51
N PHE A 163 -13.80 11.08 -2.53
CA PHE A 163 -14.37 10.55 -3.76
C PHE A 163 -15.25 11.59 -4.49
N SER A 164 -16.12 12.33 -3.78
CA SER A 164 -16.94 13.38 -4.39
C SER A 164 -16.09 14.48 -5.03
N MET A 165 -15.06 14.95 -4.32
CA MET A 165 -14.15 15.98 -4.84
C MET A 165 -13.44 15.52 -6.11
N ILE A 166 -12.95 14.27 -6.14
CA ILE A 166 -12.32 13.72 -7.35
C ILE A 166 -13.32 13.59 -8.48
N LYS A 167 -14.55 13.12 -8.19
CA LYS A 167 -15.60 12.99 -9.19
C LYS A 167 -15.96 14.34 -9.83
N GLU A 168 -16.00 15.40 -9.04
CA GLU A 168 -16.24 16.77 -9.53
C GLU A 168 -15.05 17.32 -10.35
N ALA A 169 -13.83 16.94 -10.01
CA ALA A 169 -12.63 17.34 -10.73
C ALA A 169 -12.43 16.57 -12.06
N LEU A 170 -13.07 15.41 -12.23
CA LEU A 170 -13.06 14.68 -13.49
C LEU A 170 -13.82 15.47 -14.56
N PRO A 171 -13.30 15.57 -15.80
CA PRO A 171 -13.99 16.30 -16.85
C PRO A 171 -15.41 15.75 -17.11
N PRO A 172 -16.44 16.59 -17.29
CA PRO A 172 -17.78 16.12 -17.61
C PRO A 172 -17.80 15.26 -18.89
N GLY A 173 -18.45 14.10 -18.85
CA GLY A 173 -18.52 13.18 -19.98
C GLY A 173 -17.19 12.48 -20.32
N CYS A 174 -16.20 12.53 -19.43
CA CYS A 174 -14.90 11.91 -19.67
C CYS A 174 -15.02 10.38 -19.75
N ASN A 175 -14.67 9.83 -20.91
CA ASN A 175 -14.54 8.40 -21.13
C ASN A 175 -13.06 8.01 -21.00
N LEU A 176 -12.55 7.99 -19.77
CA LEU A 176 -11.18 7.57 -19.49
C LEU A 176 -11.02 6.08 -19.79
N LYS A 177 -10.04 5.74 -20.63
CA LYS A 177 -9.58 4.36 -20.81
C LYS A 177 -8.79 3.88 -19.60
N HIS A 178 -7.95 4.76 -19.04
CA HIS A 178 -7.16 4.42 -17.85
C HIS A 178 -6.85 5.60 -16.94
N LEU A 179 -6.87 5.32 -15.64
CA LEU A 179 -6.56 6.25 -14.55
C LEU A 179 -5.50 5.63 -13.64
N PHE A 180 -4.40 6.34 -13.42
CA PHE A 180 -3.37 5.91 -12.46
C PHE A 180 -3.54 6.68 -11.16
N VAL A 181 -3.68 5.97 -10.04
CA VAL A 181 -3.73 6.56 -8.69
C VAL A 181 -2.40 6.30 -8.01
N LEU A 182 -1.56 7.33 -7.88
CA LEU A 182 -0.22 7.19 -7.30
C LEU A 182 -0.27 7.47 -5.80
N GLY A 183 0.36 6.61 -5.00
CA GLY A 183 0.19 6.63 -3.55
C GLY A 183 -1.21 6.18 -3.14
N CYS A 184 -1.69 5.07 -3.72
CA CYS A 184 -3.07 4.64 -3.55
C CYS A 184 -3.41 4.14 -2.14
N GLY A 185 -2.42 3.98 -1.25
CA GLY A 185 -2.64 3.44 0.08
C GLY A 185 -3.19 2.02 0.03
N ALA A 186 -4.17 1.70 0.88
CA ALA A 186 -4.84 0.41 0.85
C ALA A 186 -5.96 0.35 -0.21
N GLY A 187 -5.98 1.31 -1.14
CA GLY A 187 -6.72 1.24 -2.39
C GLY A 187 -8.20 1.60 -2.29
N ARG A 188 -8.67 2.20 -1.18
CA ARG A 188 -10.10 2.52 -1.03
C ARG A 188 -10.60 3.48 -2.11
N LEU A 189 -9.91 4.61 -2.31
CA LEU A 189 -10.31 5.58 -3.33
C LEU A 189 -10.22 4.98 -4.75
N SER A 190 -9.20 4.17 -5.03
CA SER A 190 -9.08 3.44 -6.30
C SER A 190 -10.23 2.46 -6.52
N TRP A 191 -10.70 1.79 -5.46
CA TRP A 191 -11.86 0.91 -5.49
C TRP A 191 -13.15 1.69 -5.77
N ASP A 192 -13.40 2.79 -5.06
CA ASP A 192 -14.56 3.66 -5.28
C ASP A 192 -14.58 4.18 -6.73
N LEU A 193 -13.44 4.67 -7.25
CA LEU A 193 -13.30 5.14 -8.63
C LEU A 193 -13.53 4.04 -9.65
N SER A 194 -13.03 2.83 -9.43
CA SER A 194 -13.25 1.72 -10.35
C SER A 194 -14.72 1.31 -10.44
N ASN A 195 -15.48 1.44 -9.34
CA ASN A 195 -16.91 1.13 -9.35
C ASN A 195 -17.76 2.19 -10.05
N GLU A 196 -17.36 3.46 -9.93
CA GLU A 196 -18.03 4.58 -10.58
C GLU A 196 -17.71 4.66 -12.08
N LEU A 197 -16.49 4.26 -12.46
CA LEU A 197 -15.98 4.32 -13.83
C LEU A 197 -15.78 2.89 -14.36
N PRO A 198 -16.85 2.11 -14.61
CA PRO A 198 -16.75 0.68 -14.94
C PRO A 198 -16.00 0.40 -16.26
N ASN A 199 -15.92 1.39 -17.16
CA ASN A 199 -15.19 1.30 -18.44
C ASN A 199 -13.74 1.79 -18.35
N THR A 200 -13.30 2.28 -17.19
CA THR A 200 -11.94 2.78 -16.96
C THR A 200 -11.10 1.72 -16.27
N GLN A 201 -9.90 1.47 -16.80
CA GLN A 201 -8.88 0.67 -16.12
C GLN A 201 -8.18 1.53 -15.07
N VAL A 202 -8.48 1.26 -13.79
CA VAL A 202 -7.83 1.94 -12.66
C VAL A 202 -6.58 1.16 -12.25
N VAL A 203 -5.44 1.84 -12.25
CA VAL A 203 -4.16 1.31 -11.79
C VAL A 203 -3.80 1.99 -10.46
N ALA A 204 -3.90 1.23 -9.38
CA ALA A 204 -3.53 1.67 -8.03
C ALA A 204 -2.04 1.41 -7.79
N VAL A 205 -1.26 2.48 -7.66
CA VAL A 205 0.20 2.41 -7.55
C VAL A 205 0.62 2.79 -6.14
N ASP A 206 1.40 1.93 -5.48
CA ASP A 206 2.01 2.24 -4.19
C ASP A 206 3.38 1.57 -4.07
N ILE A 207 4.21 2.10 -3.18
CA ILE A 207 5.51 1.50 -2.85
C ILE A 207 5.39 0.50 -1.69
N ASN A 208 4.31 0.54 -0.91
CA ASN A 208 4.18 -0.15 0.36
C ASN A 208 3.42 -1.50 0.23
N PRO A 209 4.11 -2.65 0.38
CA PRO A 209 3.48 -3.96 0.29
C PRO A 209 2.44 -4.25 1.37
N LEU A 210 2.55 -3.66 2.57
CA LEU A 210 1.53 -3.84 3.59
C LEU A 210 0.18 -3.25 3.13
N LEU A 211 0.19 -2.06 2.53
CA LEU A 211 -1.01 -1.38 2.08
C LEU A 211 -1.64 -2.09 0.88
N VAL A 212 -0.82 -2.44 -0.12
CA VAL A 212 -1.28 -3.12 -1.34
C VAL A 212 -1.82 -4.52 -1.03
N LEU A 213 -1.14 -5.32 -0.20
CA LEU A 213 -1.63 -6.65 0.17
C LEU A 213 -2.91 -6.58 0.99
N ALA A 214 -3.03 -5.62 1.91
CA ALA A 214 -4.26 -5.39 2.66
C ALA A 214 -5.41 -5.01 1.72
N GLY A 215 -5.18 -4.03 0.83
CA GLY A 215 -6.14 -3.57 -0.16
C GLY A 215 -6.60 -4.71 -1.07
N GLN A 216 -5.66 -5.44 -1.69
CA GLN A 216 -5.96 -6.57 -2.56
C GLN A 216 -6.82 -7.63 -1.86
N LYS A 217 -6.52 -7.97 -0.62
CA LYS A 217 -7.30 -8.94 0.18
C LYS A 217 -8.72 -8.46 0.42
N VAL A 218 -8.88 -7.21 0.86
CA VAL A 218 -10.19 -6.62 1.20
C VAL A 218 -11.05 -6.44 -0.05
N ILE A 219 -10.46 -5.94 -1.14
CA ILE A 219 -11.13 -5.68 -2.42
C ILE A 219 -11.56 -6.98 -3.11
N ALA A 220 -10.78 -8.06 -2.97
CA ALA A 220 -11.15 -9.38 -3.49
C ALA A 220 -12.29 -10.06 -2.70
N GLY A 221 -12.93 -9.37 -1.75
CA GLY A 221 -14.01 -9.88 -0.91
C GLY A 221 -13.53 -10.61 0.35
N GLY A 222 -12.23 -10.60 0.63
CA GLY A 222 -11.68 -11.12 1.88
C GLY A 222 -12.01 -10.24 3.08
N GLN A 223 -11.69 -10.75 4.28
CA GLN A 223 -11.72 -9.99 5.53
C GLN A 223 -10.32 -9.94 6.11
N LEU A 224 -9.94 -8.78 6.65
CA LEU A 224 -8.77 -8.62 7.50
C LEU A 224 -9.21 -8.13 8.88
N ASP A 225 -8.82 -8.84 9.92
CA ASP A 225 -9.15 -8.51 11.31
C ASP A 225 -7.91 -7.95 11.98
N LEU A 226 -7.92 -6.66 12.28
CA LEU A 226 -6.79 -5.97 12.91
C LEU A 226 -7.26 -5.13 14.09
N TYR A 227 -6.48 -5.14 15.16
CA TYR A 227 -6.68 -4.26 16.29
C TYR A 227 -6.10 -2.88 16.02
N GLU A 228 -6.97 -1.86 16.08
CA GLU A 228 -6.57 -0.48 16.21
C GLU A 228 -6.17 -0.20 17.66
N ILE A 229 -4.93 0.25 17.87
CA ILE A 229 -4.41 0.62 19.19
C ILE A 229 -4.24 2.14 19.18
N PRO A 230 -5.20 2.93 19.73
CA PRO A 230 -5.11 4.39 19.70
C PRO A 230 -3.94 4.91 20.55
N VAL A 231 -3.40 6.07 20.18
CA VAL A 231 -2.33 6.73 20.94
C VAL A 231 -2.83 7.17 22.32
N SER A 232 -4.07 7.67 22.39
CA SER A 232 -4.67 8.21 23.60
C SER A 232 -6.07 7.59 23.82
N PRO A 233 -6.16 6.39 24.43
CA PRO A 233 -7.43 5.73 24.67
C PRO A 233 -8.27 6.50 25.70
N THR A 234 -9.56 6.68 25.40
CA THR A 234 -10.51 7.38 26.30
C THR A 234 -11.04 6.50 27.44
N SER A 235 -10.80 5.19 27.39
CA SER A 235 -11.14 4.23 28.45
C SER A 235 -10.32 2.95 28.32
N ALA A 236 -10.31 2.11 29.38
CA ALA A 236 -9.64 0.80 29.33
C ALA A 236 -10.18 -0.09 28.20
N LYS A 237 -11.50 -0.09 27.96
CA LYS A 237 -12.15 -0.83 26.87
C LYS A 237 -11.78 -0.31 25.48
N ASN A 238 -11.35 0.96 25.39
CA ASN A 238 -10.91 1.59 24.15
C ASN A 238 -9.38 1.55 23.98
N SER A 239 -8.68 0.74 24.78
CA SER A 239 -7.21 0.62 24.69
C SER A 239 -6.77 -0.12 23.42
N ALA A 240 -7.62 -0.99 22.90
CA ALA A 240 -7.54 -1.51 21.55
C ALA A 240 -8.96 -1.82 21.05
N THR A 241 -9.19 -1.72 19.74
CA THR A 241 -10.48 -2.04 19.13
C THR A 241 -10.26 -2.94 17.91
N MET A 242 -10.89 -4.11 17.90
CA MET A 242 -10.86 -4.97 16.72
C MET A 242 -11.65 -4.33 15.59
N ARG A 243 -11.02 -4.16 14.44
CA ARG A 243 -11.61 -3.68 13.20
C ARG A 243 -11.68 -4.83 12.20
N LYS A 244 -12.89 -5.08 11.70
CA LYS A 244 -13.14 -6.02 10.59
C LYS A 244 -13.15 -5.23 9.30
N LEU A 245 -12.10 -5.40 8.50
CA LEU A 245 -11.88 -4.66 7.26
C LEU A 245 -12.47 -5.46 6.09
N ARG A 246 -13.48 -4.90 5.41
CA ARG A 246 -14.16 -5.53 4.28
C ARG A 246 -14.59 -4.48 3.26
N ALA A 247 -14.53 -4.83 1.97
CA ALA A 247 -15.20 -4.05 0.95
C ALA A 247 -16.73 -4.23 1.08
N LYS A 248 -17.49 -3.15 0.85
CA LYS A 248 -18.97 -3.18 0.95
C LYS A 248 -19.61 -4.00 -0.17
N ALA A 249 -18.91 -4.18 -1.29
CA ALA A 249 -19.36 -4.95 -2.44
C ALA A 249 -18.14 -5.51 -3.19
N GLN A 250 -18.37 -6.45 -4.10
CA GLN A 250 -17.36 -6.82 -5.10
C GLN A 250 -17.11 -5.65 -6.04
N THR A 251 -15.86 -5.51 -6.48
CA THR A 251 -15.47 -4.53 -7.50
C THR A 251 -16.21 -4.82 -8.80
N LYS A 252 -16.87 -3.78 -9.34
CA LYS A 252 -17.57 -3.83 -10.62
C LYS A 252 -16.67 -3.43 -11.80
N GLY A 253 -15.68 -2.58 -11.54
CA GLY A 253 -14.75 -2.09 -12.56
C GLY A 253 -13.45 -2.87 -12.66
N GLN A 254 -12.56 -2.35 -13.50
CA GLN A 254 -11.25 -2.94 -13.77
C GLN A 254 -10.21 -2.26 -12.88
N LEU A 255 -9.98 -2.81 -11.69
CA LEU A 255 -8.95 -2.36 -10.75
C LEU A 255 -7.79 -3.33 -10.68
N GLN A 256 -6.58 -2.81 -10.74
CA GLN A 256 -5.36 -3.57 -10.49
C GLN A 256 -4.36 -2.77 -9.67
N PHE A 257 -3.48 -3.48 -8.98
CA PHE A 257 -2.37 -2.88 -8.26
C PHE A 257 -1.08 -2.95 -9.07
N LEU A 258 -0.16 -2.04 -8.77
CA LEU A 258 1.21 -2.00 -9.28
C LEU A 258 2.13 -1.54 -8.16
N TYR A 259 3.20 -2.28 -7.89
CA TYR A 259 4.28 -1.77 -7.07
C TYR A 259 5.25 -0.98 -7.94
N ALA A 260 5.27 0.33 -7.76
CA ALA A 260 6.22 1.20 -8.43
C ALA A 260 6.43 2.49 -7.62
N ASP A 261 7.58 3.12 -7.83
CA ASP A 261 7.91 4.40 -7.22
C ASP A 261 7.34 5.55 -8.06
N ALA A 262 6.44 6.36 -7.48
CA ALA A 262 5.91 7.56 -8.14
C ALA A 262 7.03 8.56 -8.49
N LEU A 263 8.13 8.55 -7.75
CA LEU A 263 9.32 9.36 -8.01
C LEU A 263 10.21 8.80 -9.12
N ASN A 264 9.89 7.62 -9.65
CA ASN A 264 10.54 7.01 -10.79
C ASN A 264 9.50 6.29 -11.64
N PHE A 265 8.36 6.96 -11.86
CA PHE A 265 7.15 6.36 -12.41
C PHE A 265 7.43 5.70 -13.78
N PRO A 266 7.39 4.36 -13.88
CA PRO A 266 7.98 3.63 -15.01
C PRO A 266 6.98 3.48 -16.16
N VAL A 267 6.56 4.62 -16.72
CA VAL A 267 5.57 4.67 -17.80
C VAL A 267 6.10 5.39 -19.03
N LYS A 268 5.54 5.04 -20.19
CA LYS A 268 5.84 5.66 -21.48
C LYS A 268 5.50 7.15 -21.44
N LYS A 269 6.21 7.91 -22.26
CA LYS A 269 5.87 9.32 -22.47
C LYS A 269 4.52 9.40 -23.17
N ASN A 270 3.72 10.40 -22.83
CA ASN A 270 2.45 10.68 -23.51
C ASN A 270 1.50 9.49 -23.60
N SER A 271 1.44 8.63 -22.57
CA SER A 271 0.65 7.40 -22.60
C SER A 271 -0.52 7.39 -21.63
N ILE A 272 -0.56 8.29 -20.64
CA ILE A 272 -1.58 8.29 -19.59
C ILE A 272 -2.64 9.38 -19.84
N GLU A 273 -3.92 9.06 -19.59
CA GLU A 273 -5.04 9.99 -19.79
C GLU A 273 -5.32 10.79 -18.53
N ALA A 274 -5.28 10.13 -17.38
CA ALA A 274 -5.42 10.79 -16.09
C ALA A 274 -4.47 10.18 -15.05
N ILE A 275 -3.86 11.06 -14.25
CA ILE A 275 -3.09 10.71 -13.05
C ILE A 275 -3.77 11.37 -11.86
N LEU A 276 -3.98 10.62 -10.80
CA LEU A 276 -4.49 11.08 -9.52
C LEU A 276 -3.42 10.91 -8.43
N THR A 277 -3.15 11.97 -7.68
CA THR A 277 -2.21 11.97 -6.54
C THR A 277 -2.91 12.41 -5.26
N PRO A 278 -3.55 11.50 -4.51
CA PRO A 278 -4.23 11.82 -3.25
C PRO A 278 -3.22 11.79 -2.08
N TRP A 279 -3.08 12.89 -1.35
CA TRP A 279 -2.23 13.04 -0.16
C TRP A 279 -0.78 12.56 -0.39
N LEU A 280 -0.23 12.86 -1.57
CA LEU A 280 1.09 12.37 -1.99
C LEU A 280 2.14 13.49 -2.11
N ILE A 281 1.78 14.63 -2.70
CA ILE A 281 2.78 15.64 -3.12
C ILE A 281 3.50 16.31 -1.94
N ASP A 282 2.88 16.30 -0.77
CA ASP A 282 3.35 16.86 0.50
C ASP A 282 4.25 15.90 1.29
N VAL A 283 4.17 14.59 1.01
CA VAL A 283 4.95 13.55 1.69
C VAL A 283 6.17 13.08 0.91
N ILE A 284 6.27 13.44 -0.37
CA ILE A 284 7.43 13.10 -1.19
C ILE A 284 8.61 14.06 -0.95
N PRO A 285 9.86 13.56 -0.93
CA PRO A 285 11.05 14.39 -0.73
C PRO A 285 11.47 15.20 -1.96
N GLN A 286 10.80 15.05 -3.10
CA GLN A 286 11.19 15.68 -4.36
C GLN A 286 10.56 17.08 -4.50
N ASP A 287 11.29 18.03 -5.11
CA ASP A 287 10.74 19.33 -5.50
C ASP A 287 9.50 19.16 -6.39
N LEU A 288 8.41 19.86 -6.05
CA LEU A 288 7.13 19.75 -6.73
C LEU A 288 7.23 20.04 -8.24
N ARG A 289 8.11 20.94 -8.68
CA ARG A 289 8.28 21.25 -10.11
C ARG A 289 8.86 20.05 -10.85
N GLN A 290 9.81 19.35 -10.23
CA GLN A 290 10.39 18.13 -10.80
C GLN A 290 9.37 17.00 -10.86
N PHE A 291 8.55 16.85 -9.81
CA PHE A 291 7.46 15.88 -9.80
C PHE A 291 6.40 16.21 -10.87
N ALA A 292 5.97 17.47 -10.97
CA ALA A 292 5.03 17.96 -11.97
C ALA A 292 5.52 17.75 -13.41
N LEU A 293 6.81 18.03 -13.68
CA LEU A 293 7.43 17.76 -14.98
C LEU A 293 7.35 16.27 -15.34
N ARG A 294 7.54 15.38 -14.36
CA ARG A 294 7.39 13.93 -14.56
C ARG A 294 5.95 13.55 -14.87
N MET A 295 4.98 14.03 -14.09
CA MET A 295 3.57 13.77 -14.33
C MET A 295 3.17 14.24 -15.73
N ASN A 296 3.55 15.46 -16.11
CA ASN A 296 3.28 16.03 -17.42
C ASN A 296 3.91 15.21 -18.57
N ARG A 297 5.13 14.70 -18.39
CA ARG A 297 5.80 13.84 -19.38
C ARG A 297 5.05 12.52 -19.63
N SER A 298 4.36 11.99 -18.62
CA SER A 298 3.61 10.74 -18.70
C SER A 298 2.23 10.92 -19.34
N LEU A 299 1.64 12.11 -19.25
CA LEU A 299 0.30 12.41 -19.74
C LEU A 299 0.26 12.62 -21.26
N LYS A 300 -0.77 12.10 -21.90
CA LYS A 300 -1.13 12.43 -23.30
C LYS A 300 -1.40 13.93 -23.42
N ASN A 301 -1.33 14.46 -24.64
CA ASN A 301 -1.84 15.81 -24.92
C ASN A 301 -3.32 15.88 -24.53
N GLY A 302 -3.67 16.85 -23.68
CA GLY A 302 -5.02 16.98 -23.11
C GLY A 302 -5.32 16.04 -21.94
N GLY A 303 -4.34 15.23 -21.50
CA GLY A 303 -4.44 14.43 -20.29
C GLY A 303 -4.49 15.31 -19.02
N SER A 304 -5.03 14.76 -17.94
CA SER A 304 -5.27 15.48 -16.69
C SER A 304 -4.42 14.95 -15.54
N TRP A 305 -3.79 15.85 -14.80
CA TRP A 305 -3.25 15.55 -13.48
C TRP A 305 -4.19 16.15 -12.42
N ILE A 306 -4.77 15.28 -11.59
CA ILE A 306 -5.65 15.65 -10.49
C ILE A 306 -4.88 15.42 -9.18
N ASN A 307 -4.79 16.45 -8.36
CA ASN A 307 -4.16 16.38 -7.04
C ASN A 307 -5.19 16.71 -5.97
N PHE A 308 -5.15 15.98 -4.86
CA PHE A 308 -5.98 16.20 -3.69
C PHE A 308 -5.14 16.01 -2.44
N GLY A 309 -5.16 16.96 -1.51
CA GLY A 309 -4.32 16.94 -0.31
C GLY A 309 -3.80 18.34 0.02
N PRO A 310 -3.09 18.48 1.14
CA PRO A 310 -2.42 19.72 1.52
C PRO A 310 -1.20 20.03 0.63
#